data_AF-A0A9D7RF00-F1
#
_entry.id   AF-A0A9D7RF00-F1
#
_cell.length_a   1.000
_cell.length_b   1.000
_cell.length_c   1.000
_cell.angle_alpha   90.00
_cell.angle_beta   90.00
_cell.angle_gamma   90.00
#
_symmetry.space_group_name_H-M   'P 1'
#
loop_
_entity.id
_entity.type
_entity.pdbx_description
1 polymer ?
#
loop_
_entity_poly.entity_id
_entity_poly.type
_entity_poly.pdbx_seq_one_letter_code
_entity_poly.pdbx_strand_id
1 'polypeptide(L)'
;MNLTIARWFLKWNELLLEVERFTPGYLPPVSARSFGYIGLAAYETAVPGMPDYKSLGNYYAGLELPVAEGSGAYHYPTALNSAYATIIAKLYPTVPAAQLSEIISLQSYFTSKYESEISPELFGASVEWGESVAEAIFAWSKSDAAGHEGYLHNTDPAYVPPSGPGLWQPTYPNYGSAFAALGRCTHICGDS
;
A
#
# COMPACT_ATOMS: atom_id res chain seq x y z
N MET A 1 -12.75 -20.36 -7.51
CA MET A 1 -11.64 -19.62 -6.87
C MET A 1 -10.75 -20.65 -6.18
N ASN A 2 -9.54 -20.90 -6.70
CA ASN A 2 -8.70 -22.02 -6.28
C ASN A 2 -8.06 -21.74 -4.89
N LEU A 3 -8.10 -22.69 -3.95
CA LEU A 3 -7.64 -22.52 -2.55
C LEU A 3 -6.17 -22.11 -2.40
N THR A 4 -5.36 -22.28 -3.45
CA THR A 4 -3.97 -21.83 -3.54
C THR A 4 -3.82 -20.33 -3.70
N ILE A 5 -4.81 -19.63 -4.28
CA ILE A 5 -4.79 -18.16 -4.47
C ILE A 5 -4.96 -17.44 -3.13
N ALA A 6 -5.69 -18.01 -2.17
CA ALA A 6 -5.90 -17.37 -0.87
C ALA A 6 -4.61 -17.32 0.00
N ARG A 7 -3.69 -18.28 -0.15
CA ARG A 7 -2.55 -18.39 0.76
C ARG A 7 -1.42 -17.40 0.52
N TRP A 8 -1.18 -16.98 -0.73
CA TRP A 8 -0.09 -16.02 -1.01
C TRP A 8 -0.48 -14.60 -0.58
N PHE A 9 -1.73 -14.21 -0.81
CA PHE A 9 -2.29 -12.94 -0.33
C PHE A 9 -2.23 -12.83 1.20
N LEU A 10 -2.62 -13.89 1.91
CA LEU A 10 -2.52 -13.91 3.38
C LEU A 10 -1.09 -13.70 3.86
N LYS A 11 -0.09 -14.34 3.25
CA LYS A 11 1.32 -14.17 3.62
C LYS A 11 1.82 -12.73 3.46
N TRP A 12 1.44 -12.07 2.37
CA TRP A 12 1.79 -10.65 2.16
C TRP A 12 1.12 -9.74 3.17
N ASN A 13 -0.14 -9.99 3.52
CA ASN A 13 -0.85 -9.19 4.52
C ASN A 13 -0.33 -9.45 5.95
N GLU A 14 0.00 -10.69 6.29
CA GLU A 14 0.66 -11.03 7.56
C GLU A 14 2.01 -10.30 7.69
N LEU A 15 2.82 -10.31 6.64
CA LEU A 15 4.09 -9.58 6.62
C LEU A 15 3.88 -8.06 6.69
N LEU A 16 2.87 -7.53 6.00
CA LEU A 16 2.54 -6.10 6.05
C LEU A 16 2.23 -5.62 7.48
N LEU A 17 1.55 -6.45 8.28
CA LEU A 17 1.30 -6.14 9.70
C LEU A 17 2.60 -6.07 10.51
N GLU A 18 3.56 -6.96 10.25
CA GLU A 18 4.87 -6.91 10.91
C GLU A 18 5.71 -5.71 10.45
N VAL A 19 5.68 -5.40 9.15
CA VAL A 19 6.33 -4.20 8.59
C VAL A 19 5.78 -2.94 9.24
N GLU A 20 4.46 -2.80 9.32
CA GLU A 20 3.81 -1.65 9.95
C GLU A 20 4.16 -1.54 11.43
N ARG A 21 4.02 -2.64 12.18
CA ARG A 21 4.27 -2.69 13.61
C ARG A 21 5.66 -2.22 14.01
N PHE A 22 6.67 -2.59 13.22
CA PHE A 22 8.06 -2.31 13.53
C PHE A 22 8.62 -1.06 12.87
N THR A 23 7.90 -0.45 11.90
CA THR A 23 8.38 0.77 11.25
C THR A 23 7.99 2.01 12.06
N PRO A 24 8.97 2.79 12.57
CA PRO A 24 8.66 4.00 13.32
C PRO A 24 7.90 5.02 12.47
N GLY A 25 6.98 5.75 13.09
CA GLY A 25 6.23 6.83 12.45
C GLY A 25 4.91 6.40 11.80
N TYR A 26 4.60 5.11 11.73
CA TYR A 26 3.34 4.60 11.19
C TYR A 26 2.30 4.50 12.31
N LEU A 27 1.75 5.65 12.70
CA LEU A 27 0.59 5.70 13.60
C LEU A 27 -0.69 5.31 12.86
N PRO A 28 -1.78 4.94 13.57
CA PRO A 28 -3.02 4.45 12.94
C PRO A 28 -3.49 5.22 11.69
N PRO A 29 -3.48 6.58 11.68
CA PRO A 29 -3.76 7.35 10.46
C PRO A 29 -2.84 7.04 9.27
N VAL A 30 -1.53 7.06 9.50
CA VAL A 30 -0.51 6.84 8.47
C VAL A 30 -0.56 5.39 7.99
N SER A 31 -0.75 4.43 8.90
CA SER A 31 -0.90 3.01 8.59
C SER A 31 -2.13 2.74 7.73
N ALA A 32 -3.28 3.35 8.07
CA ALA A 32 -4.51 3.22 7.28
C ALA A 32 -4.32 3.75 5.85
N ARG A 33 -3.64 4.90 5.70
CA ARG A 33 -3.27 5.44 4.39
C ARG A 33 -2.41 4.46 3.59
N SER A 34 -1.34 3.94 4.19
CA SER A 34 -0.46 2.96 3.55
C SER A 34 -1.22 1.72 3.10
N PHE A 35 -2.06 1.14 3.96
CA PHE A 35 -2.87 -0.03 3.62
C PHE A 35 -3.86 0.24 2.49
N GLY A 36 -4.44 1.44 2.45
CA GLY A 36 -5.31 1.87 1.35
C GLY A 36 -4.61 1.82 -0.01
N TYR A 37 -3.41 2.42 -0.11
CA TYR A 37 -2.63 2.41 -1.36
C TYR A 37 -2.10 1.02 -1.73
N ILE A 38 -1.69 0.21 -0.75
CA ILE A 38 -1.24 -1.17 -0.99
C ILE A 38 -2.39 -2.03 -1.52
N GLY A 39 -3.57 -1.92 -0.89
CA GLY A 39 -4.77 -2.62 -1.33
C GLY A 39 -5.21 -2.18 -2.72
N LEU A 40 -5.17 -0.88 -3.01
CA LEU A 40 -5.46 -0.33 -4.34
C LEU A 40 -4.48 -0.88 -5.40
N ALA A 41 -3.18 -0.93 -5.09
CA ALA A 41 -2.17 -1.49 -5.99
C ALA A 41 -2.43 -2.96 -6.28
N ALA A 42 -2.68 -3.77 -5.25
CA ALA A 42 -3.02 -5.17 -5.45
C ALA A 42 -4.31 -5.34 -6.27
N TYR A 43 -5.33 -4.52 -6.03
CA TYR A 43 -6.59 -4.59 -6.77
C TYR A 43 -6.41 -4.25 -8.26
N GLU A 44 -5.77 -3.12 -8.57
CA GLU A 44 -5.56 -2.67 -9.96
C GLU A 44 -4.64 -3.62 -10.73
N THR A 45 -3.64 -4.24 -10.07
CA THR A 45 -2.80 -5.27 -10.71
C THR A 45 -3.62 -6.51 -11.10
N ALA A 46 -4.59 -6.91 -10.28
CA ALA A 46 -5.40 -8.10 -10.51
C ALA A 46 -6.61 -7.87 -11.43
N VAL A 47 -7.16 -6.65 -11.46
CA VAL A 47 -8.43 -6.33 -12.14
C VAL A 47 -8.52 -6.77 -13.59
N PRO A 48 -7.44 -6.68 -14.42
CA PRO A 48 -7.51 -7.15 -15.80
C PRO A 48 -7.83 -8.65 -15.94
N GLY A 49 -7.57 -9.44 -14.89
CA GLY A 49 -7.86 -10.87 -14.83
C GLY A 49 -9.20 -11.22 -14.17
N MET A 50 -9.96 -10.20 -13.76
CA MET A 50 -11.21 -10.34 -13.03
C MET A 50 -12.36 -9.76 -13.88
N PRO A 51 -12.93 -10.54 -14.83
CA PRO A 51 -13.85 -10.01 -15.85
C PRO A 51 -15.14 -9.37 -15.30
N ASP A 52 -15.55 -9.76 -14.08
CA ASP A 52 -16.73 -9.20 -13.41
C ASP A 52 -16.44 -7.92 -12.62
N TYR A 53 -15.18 -7.47 -12.59
CA TYR A 53 -14.71 -6.35 -11.79
C TYR A 53 -14.22 -5.21 -12.68
N LYS A 54 -14.25 -3.99 -12.15
CA LYS A 54 -13.86 -2.77 -12.87
C LYS A 54 -12.75 -2.07 -12.13
N SER A 55 -11.83 -1.46 -12.89
CA SER A 55 -10.82 -0.56 -12.31
C SER A 55 -11.50 0.54 -11.48
N LEU A 56 -10.91 0.84 -10.33
CA LEU A 56 -11.28 1.95 -9.47
C LEU A 56 -10.60 3.25 -9.90
N GLY A 57 -9.63 3.20 -10.83
CA GLY A 57 -8.85 4.36 -11.29
C GLY A 57 -9.73 5.55 -11.69
N ASN A 58 -10.83 5.30 -12.40
CA ASN A 58 -11.75 6.34 -12.86
C ASN A 58 -12.52 7.07 -11.75
N TYR A 59 -12.54 6.53 -10.52
CA TYR A 59 -13.16 7.20 -9.37
C TYR A 59 -12.18 8.11 -8.61
N TYR A 60 -10.90 8.05 -8.94
CA TYR A 60 -9.84 8.79 -8.27
C TYR A 60 -9.25 9.84 -9.20
N ALA A 61 -9.50 11.12 -8.90
CA ALA A 61 -9.02 12.22 -9.71
C ALA A 61 -7.47 12.24 -9.79
N GLY A 62 -6.94 12.33 -11.00
CA GLY A 62 -5.50 12.40 -11.27
C GLY A 62 -4.75 11.07 -11.13
N LEU A 63 -5.44 9.95 -10.88
CA LEU A 63 -4.82 8.63 -10.89
C LEU A 63 -4.68 8.12 -12.33
N GLU A 64 -3.45 8.15 -12.83
CA GLU A 64 -3.08 7.61 -14.13
C GLU A 64 -2.52 6.19 -13.98
N LEU A 65 -3.24 5.18 -14.47
CA LEU A 65 -2.82 3.77 -14.40
C LEU A 65 -2.32 3.27 -15.77
N PRO A 66 -1.36 2.32 -15.79
CA PRO A 66 -0.97 1.67 -17.03
C PRO A 66 -2.15 0.89 -17.63
N VAL A 67 -2.18 0.80 -18.96
CA VAL A 67 -3.23 0.07 -19.69
C VAL A 67 -2.78 -1.37 -19.90
N ALA A 68 -3.55 -2.32 -19.40
CA ALA A 68 -3.28 -3.75 -19.58
C ALA A 68 -3.44 -4.17 -21.06
N GLU A 69 -2.61 -5.10 -21.52
CA GLU A 69 -2.67 -5.64 -22.89
C GLU A 69 -3.91 -6.53 -23.15
N GLY A 70 -4.66 -6.88 -22.10
CA GLY A 70 -5.92 -7.62 -22.19
C GLY A 70 -6.11 -8.64 -21.07
N SER A 71 -7.27 -9.28 -21.04
CA SER A 71 -7.57 -10.34 -20.09
C SER A 71 -6.68 -11.55 -20.30
N GLY A 72 -5.98 -11.99 -19.26
CA GLY A 72 -5.10 -13.16 -19.30
C GLY A 72 -3.72 -12.91 -19.92
N ALA A 73 -3.36 -11.65 -20.19
CA ALA A 73 -2.03 -11.28 -20.68
C ALA A 73 -0.91 -11.54 -19.65
N TYR A 74 -1.26 -11.68 -18.36
CA TYR A 74 -0.29 -11.81 -17.27
C TYR A 74 -0.60 -13.00 -16.37
N HIS A 75 0.45 -13.53 -15.76
CA HIS A 75 0.34 -14.43 -14.61
C HIS A 75 0.15 -13.60 -13.34
N TYR A 76 -1.10 -13.36 -12.96
CA TYR A 76 -1.45 -12.48 -11.84
C TYR A 76 -0.78 -12.81 -10.50
N PRO A 77 -0.50 -14.08 -10.11
CA PRO A 77 0.28 -14.34 -8.90
C PRO A 77 1.70 -13.76 -8.96
N THR A 78 2.36 -13.82 -10.13
CA THR A 78 3.68 -13.19 -10.32
C THR A 78 3.57 -11.67 -10.28
N ALA A 79 2.59 -11.10 -10.98
CA ALA A 79 2.37 -9.66 -11.00
C ALA A 79 2.02 -9.08 -9.62
N LEU A 80 1.18 -9.78 -8.85
CA LEU A 80 0.84 -9.34 -7.50
C LEU A 80 2.04 -9.45 -6.57
N ASN A 81 2.88 -10.48 -6.71
CA ASN A 81 4.10 -10.60 -5.93
C ASN A 81 5.06 -9.42 -6.14
N SER A 82 5.25 -8.99 -7.39
CA SER A 82 6.08 -7.79 -7.69
C SER A 82 5.38 -6.51 -7.22
N ALA A 83 4.08 -6.37 -7.44
CA ALA A 83 3.31 -5.20 -7.01
C ALA A 83 3.41 -4.97 -5.50
N TYR A 84 3.17 -6.01 -4.67
CA TYR A 84 3.27 -5.93 -3.22
C TYR A 84 4.67 -5.53 -2.75
N ALA A 85 5.71 -6.21 -3.24
CA ALA A 85 7.08 -5.92 -2.88
C ALA A 85 7.44 -4.45 -3.18
N THR A 86 7.08 -3.98 -4.38
CA THR A 86 7.36 -2.62 -4.84
C THR A 86 6.62 -1.56 -4.04
N ILE A 87 5.31 -1.71 -3.84
CA ILE A 87 4.51 -0.71 -3.15
C ILE A 87 4.84 -0.64 -1.66
N ILE A 88 5.10 -1.78 -1.01
CA ILE A 88 5.49 -1.82 0.42
C ILE A 88 6.86 -1.14 0.60
N ALA A 89 7.85 -1.47 -0.22
CA ALA A 89 9.18 -0.87 -0.13
C ALA A 89 9.15 0.66 -0.29
N LYS A 90 8.26 1.17 -1.16
CA LYS A 90 8.10 2.62 -1.40
C LYS A 90 7.34 3.33 -0.30
N LEU A 91 6.29 2.70 0.24
CA LEU A 91 5.48 3.28 1.30
C LEU A 91 6.12 3.16 2.67
N TYR A 92 7.11 2.28 2.86
CA TYR A 92 7.87 2.10 4.11
C TYR A 92 9.38 2.34 3.89
N PRO A 93 9.82 3.56 3.54
CA PRO A 93 11.23 3.83 3.22
C PRO A 93 12.16 3.68 4.41
N THR A 94 11.65 3.73 5.64
CA THR A 94 12.39 3.59 6.90
C THR A 94 12.18 2.23 7.58
N VAL A 95 11.70 1.23 6.82
CA VAL A 95 11.51 -0.13 7.33
C VAL A 95 12.81 -0.67 7.95
N PRO A 96 12.78 -1.29 9.15
CA PRO A 96 13.99 -1.85 9.73
C PRO A 96 14.53 -3.02 8.90
N ALA A 97 15.85 -3.24 8.98
CA ALA A 97 16.54 -4.23 8.16
C ALA A 97 15.99 -5.67 8.30
N ALA A 98 15.47 -6.04 9.48
CA ALA A 98 14.87 -7.35 9.71
C ALA A 98 13.62 -7.55 8.83
N GLN A 99 12.67 -6.62 8.89
CA GLN A 99 11.42 -6.67 8.10
C GLN A 99 11.71 -6.48 6.61
N LEU A 100 12.69 -5.65 6.24
CA LEU A 100 13.15 -5.54 4.84
C LEU A 100 13.65 -6.89 4.31
N SER A 101 14.42 -7.62 5.12
CA SER A 101 14.89 -8.96 4.75
C SER A 101 13.73 -9.94 4.58
N GLU A 102 12.67 -9.83 5.38
CA GLU A 102 11.47 -10.65 5.24
C GLU A 102 10.70 -10.35 3.95
N ILE A 103 10.57 -9.06 3.57
CA ILE A 103 9.98 -8.64 2.27
C ILE A 103 10.75 -9.27 1.11
N ILE A 104 12.08 -9.12 1.10
CA ILE A 104 12.94 -9.68 0.05
C ILE A 104 12.82 -11.21 0.00
N SER A 105 12.78 -11.86 1.17
CA SER A 105 12.69 -13.32 1.27
C SER A 105 11.34 -13.83 0.76
N LEU A 106 10.24 -13.16 1.09
CA LEU A 106 8.91 -13.54 0.66
C LEU A 106 8.74 -13.33 -0.86
N GLN A 107 9.20 -12.19 -1.38
CA GLN A 107 9.22 -11.94 -2.82
C GLN A 107 10.02 -13.02 -3.54
N SER A 108 11.24 -13.32 -3.08
CA SER A 108 12.11 -14.34 -3.68
C SER A 108 11.48 -15.73 -3.66
N TYR A 109 10.84 -16.10 -2.54
CA TYR A 109 10.14 -17.38 -2.42
C TYR A 109 9.06 -17.56 -3.50
N PHE A 110 8.23 -16.54 -3.71
CA PHE A 110 7.19 -16.60 -4.74
C PHE A 110 7.73 -16.45 -6.16
N THR A 111 8.78 -15.65 -6.36
CA THR A 111 9.50 -15.57 -7.64
C THR A 111 9.98 -16.95 -8.06
N SER A 112 10.78 -17.62 -7.23
CA SER A 112 11.30 -18.96 -7.55
C SER A 112 10.20 -20.00 -7.76
N LYS A 113 9.09 -19.87 -7.01
CA LYS A 113 7.94 -20.76 -7.17
C LYS A 113 7.30 -20.59 -8.55
N TYR A 114 6.97 -19.35 -8.94
CA TYR A 114 6.21 -19.09 -10.16
C TYR A 114 7.07 -19.10 -11.43
N GLU A 115 8.37 -18.83 -11.32
CA GLU A 115 9.31 -18.89 -12.45
C GLU A 115 9.35 -20.29 -13.09
N SER A 116 9.17 -21.35 -12.29
CA SER A 116 9.08 -22.72 -12.81
C SER A 116 7.73 -23.10 -13.45
N GLU A 117 6.69 -22.28 -13.28
CA GLU A 117 5.32 -22.58 -13.71
C GLU A 117 4.98 -21.99 -15.09
N ILE A 118 5.74 -20.98 -15.56
CA ILE A 118 5.44 -20.19 -16.77
C ILE A 118 6.70 -19.94 -17.61
N SER A 119 6.52 -19.48 -18.86
CA SER A 119 7.64 -19.08 -19.72
C SER A 119 8.36 -17.82 -19.18
N PRO A 120 9.68 -17.67 -19.38
CA PRO A 120 10.43 -16.48 -18.98
C PRO A 120 9.84 -15.17 -19.50
N GLU A 121 9.29 -15.15 -20.72
CA GLU A 121 8.68 -13.98 -21.34
C GLU A 121 7.43 -13.54 -20.57
N LEU A 122 6.51 -14.48 -20.32
CA LEU A 122 5.31 -14.23 -19.51
C LEU A 122 5.66 -13.85 -18.06
N PHE A 123 6.70 -14.45 -17.49
CA PHE A 123 7.18 -14.09 -16.15
C PHE A 123 7.65 -12.64 -16.10
N GLY A 124 8.53 -12.24 -17.03
CA GLY A 124 9.04 -10.88 -17.14
C GLY A 124 7.92 -9.85 -17.34
N ALA A 125 7.02 -10.10 -18.29
CA ALA A 125 5.86 -9.23 -18.53
C ALA A 125 4.94 -9.10 -17.31
N SER A 126 4.76 -10.18 -16.55
CA SER A 126 3.96 -10.16 -15.32
C SER A 126 4.64 -9.35 -14.21
N VAL A 127 5.95 -9.49 -14.03
CA VAL A 127 6.72 -8.69 -13.06
C VAL A 127 6.60 -7.21 -13.39
N GLU A 128 6.88 -6.84 -14.64
CA GLU A 128 6.82 -5.46 -15.14
C GLU A 128 5.43 -4.85 -14.98
N TRP A 129 4.37 -5.62 -15.29
CA TRP A 129 2.99 -5.19 -15.05
C TRP A 129 2.75 -4.83 -13.58
N GLY A 130 3.11 -5.73 -12.65
CA GLY A 130 2.94 -5.47 -11.22
C GLY A 130 3.72 -4.26 -10.72
N GLU A 131 4.97 -4.10 -11.17
CA GLU A 131 5.81 -2.96 -10.82
C GLU A 131 5.25 -1.65 -11.36
N SER A 132 4.80 -1.62 -12.62
CA SER A 132 4.25 -0.42 -13.26
C SER A 132 2.99 0.10 -12.56
N VAL A 133 2.10 -0.81 -12.13
CA VAL A 133 0.89 -0.45 -11.38
C VAL A 133 1.25 0.09 -10.00
N ALA A 134 2.17 -0.56 -9.29
CA ALA A 134 2.63 -0.11 -7.98
C ALA A 134 3.32 1.27 -8.05
N GLU A 135 4.14 1.51 -9.08
CA GLU A 135 4.79 2.80 -9.33
C GLU A 135 3.77 3.90 -9.63
N ALA A 136 2.77 3.63 -10.47
CA ALA A 136 1.72 4.59 -10.78
C ALA A 136 0.94 5.01 -9.53
N ILE A 137 0.58 4.06 -8.68
CA ILE A 137 -0.18 4.33 -7.45
C ILE A 137 0.68 5.02 -6.41
N PHE A 138 1.96 4.65 -6.28
CA PHE A 138 2.88 5.39 -5.42
C PHE A 138 3.06 6.83 -5.91
N ALA A 139 3.23 7.03 -7.22
CA ALA A 139 3.35 8.35 -7.83
C ALA A 139 2.14 9.23 -7.54
N TRP A 140 0.93 8.69 -7.71
CA TRP A 140 -0.31 9.36 -7.35
C TRP A 140 -0.38 9.66 -5.85
N SER A 141 0.02 8.71 -4.98
CA SER A 141 0.03 8.91 -3.54
C SER A 141 0.87 10.11 -3.08
N LYS A 142 1.93 10.47 -3.81
CA LYS A 142 2.78 11.64 -3.48
C LYS A 142 2.07 12.96 -3.72
N SER A 143 1.03 13.00 -4.55
CA SER A 143 0.25 14.21 -4.80
C SER A 143 -0.72 14.55 -3.67
N ASP A 144 -0.94 13.61 -2.73
CA ASP A 144 -1.60 13.85 -1.44
C ASP A 144 -0.67 14.62 -0.49
N ALA A 145 -0.58 15.94 -0.64
CA ALA A 145 0.40 16.77 0.05
C ALA A 145 0.35 16.69 1.59
N ALA A 146 -0.81 16.40 2.17
CA ALA A 146 -0.96 16.27 3.61
C ALA A 146 -0.62 14.87 4.14
N GLY A 147 -0.82 13.83 3.32
CA GLY A 147 -0.59 12.44 3.71
C GLY A 147 0.77 11.89 3.29
N HIS A 148 1.38 12.44 2.23
CA HIS A 148 2.73 12.07 1.82
C HIS A 148 3.72 12.44 2.92
N GLU A 149 4.61 11.51 3.25
CA GLU A 149 5.56 11.63 4.37
C GLU A 149 4.92 11.91 5.73
N GLY A 150 3.62 11.60 5.91
CA GLY A 150 2.93 11.75 7.19
C GLY A 150 3.61 11.00 8.35
N TYR A 151 4.39 9.96 8.03
CA TYR A 151 5.24 9.24 9.00
C TYR A 151 6.31 10.12 9.66
N LEU A 152 6.73 11.23 9.02
CA LEU A 152 7.64 12.23 9.59
C LEU A 152 6.90 13.29 10.42
N HIS A 153 5.61 13.48 10.16
CA HIS A 153 4.80 14.60 10.68
C HIS A 153 3.48 14.11 11.30
N ASN A 154 3.60 13.23 12.28
CA ASN A 154 2.48 12.55 12.93
C ASN A 154 1.53 13.47 13.75
N THR A 155 2.03 14.64 14.14
CA THR A 155 1.29 15.65 14.90
C THR A 155 1.44 17.00 14.23
N ASP A 156 0.42 17.85 14.35
CA ASP A 156 0.49 19.24 13.93
C ASP A 156 0.98 20.09 15.12
N PRO A 157 2.20 20.65 15.07
CA PRO A 157 2.72 21.49 16.15
C PRO A 157 1.94 22.80 16.32
N ALA A 158 1.18 23.23 15.31
CA ALA A 158 0.34 24.42 15.37
C ALA A 158 -1.06 24.14 15.94
N TYR A 159 -1.45 22.88 16.10
CA TYR A 159 -2.75 22.54 16.68
C TYR A 159 -2.76 22.75 18.19
N VAL A 160 -3.61 23.67 18.65
CA VAL A 160 -3.88 23.90 20.07
C VAL A 160 -5.29 23.40 20.38
N PRO A 161 -5.46 22.37 21.22
CA PRO A 161 -6.77 21.85 21.55
C PRO A 161 -7.61 22.90 22.29
N PRO A 162 -8.89 23.07 21.93
CA PRO A 162 -9.74 24.09 22.53
C PRO A 162 -10.11 23.71 23.96
N SER A 163 -10.16 24.70 24.87
CA SER A 163 -10.44 24.49 26.29
C SER A 163 -11.90 24.75 26.64
N GLY A 164 -12.49 23.88 27.47
CA GLY A 164 -13.86 24.03 27.95
C GLY A 164 -14.55 22.71 28.29
N PRO A 165 -15.70 22.74 29.00
CA PRO A 165 -16.50 21.55 29.29
C PRO A 165 -16.92 20.83 28.00
N GLY A 166 -16.68 19.51 27.95
CA GLY A 166 -17.05 18.68 26.80
C GLY A 166 -16.08 18.71 25.62
N LEU A 167 -15.02 19.52 25.67
CA LEU A 167 -13.98 19.54 24.64
C LEU A 167 -12.87 18.55 24.96
N TRP A 168 -12.29 17.95 23.92
CA TRP A 168 -11.16 17.04 24.08
C TRP A 168 -9.97 17.76 24.71
N GLN A 169 -9.29 17.08 25.62
CA GLN A 169 -8.06 17.54 26.27
C GLN A 169 -7.04 16.39 26.29
N PRO A 170 -5.73 16.69 26.19
CA PRO A 170 -4.70 15.68 26.40
C PRO A 170 -4.83 15.03 27.78
N THR A 171 -4.65 13.71 27.83
CA THR A 171 -4.81 12.92 29.07
C THR A 171 -3.49 12.37 29.59
N TYR A 172 -3.44 12.06 30.89
CA TYR A 172 -2.37 11.28 31.51
C TYR A 172 -2.15 9.94 30.77
N PRO A 173 -0.91 9.41 30.65
CA PRO A 173 0.34 9.88 31.29
C PRO A 173 1.12 10.95 30.53
N ASN A 174 1.00 11.03 29.21
CA ASN A 174 1.93 11.79 28.38
C ASN A 174 1.41 13.16 27.95
N TYR A 175 0.11 13.45 28.13
CA TYR A 175 -0.52 14.70 27.67
C TYR A 175 -0.16 15.05 26.21
N GLY A 176 -0.03 14.03 25.37
CA GLY A 176 0.42 14.17 23.98
C GLY A 176 -0.54 15.00 23.11
N SER A 177 0.01 15.65 22.08
CA SER A 177 -0.77 16.35 21.08
C SER A 177 -1.73 15.41 20.34
N ALA A 178 -2.82 15.97 19.82
CA ALA A 178 -3.71 15.22 18.94
C ALA A 178 -2.95 14.76 17.68
N PHE A 179 -3.24 13.54 17.25
CA PHE A 179 -2.74 13.03 15.98
C PHE A 179 -3.48 13.74 14.84
N ALA A 180 -2.73 14.42 13.98
CA ALA A 180 -3.30 15.33 12.98
C ALA A 180 -3.03 14.92 11.54
N ALA A 181 -2.39 13.76 11.32
CA ALA A 181 -1.88 13.36 10.01
C ALA A 181 -2.95 13.16 8.91
N LEU A 182 -4.22 12.90 9.25
CA LEU A 182 -5.26 12.61 8.23
C LEU A 182 -6.34 13.68 8.01
N GLY A 183 -6.49 14.68 8.88
CA GLY A 183 -7.58 15.66 8.73
C GLY A 183 -7.47 16.57 7.50
N ARG A 184 -6.45 16.38 6.67
CA ARG A 184 -6.17 17.14 5.45
C ARG A 184 -5.80 16.25 4.25
N CYS A 185 -5.89 14.92 4.39
CA CYS A 185 -5.62 14.00 3.27
C CYS A 185 -6.75 14.08 2.25
N THR A 186 -6.41 14.18 0.96
CA THR A 186 -7.36 14.56 -0.12
C THR A 186 -7.73 13.42 -1.06
N HIS A 187 -7.10 12.26 -0.91
CA HIS A 187 -7.23 11.13 -1.84
C HIS A 187 -8.22 10.09 -1.28
N ILE A 188 -7.74 8.86 -1.01
CA ILE A 188 -8.55 7.72 -0.52
C ILE A 188 -9.27 8.06 0.80
N CYS A 189 -8.74 8.99 1.60
CA CYS A 189 -9.31 9.37 2.89
C CYS A 189 -10.54 10.28 2.81
N GLY A 190 -10.83 10.87 1.63
CA GLY A 190 -11.92 11.82 1.42
C GLY A 190 -11.74 13.14 2.17
N ASP A 191 -12.34 14.21 1.64
CA ASP A 191 -12.44 15.48 2.35
C ASP A 191 -13.39 15.29 3.55
N SER A 192 -12.86 15.34 4.77
CA SER A 192 -13.64 15.29 6.02
C SER A 192 -14.30 16.63 6.33
#